data_AF-A0A367KFU0-F1
#
_entry.id   AF-A0A367KFU0-F1
#
_cell.length_a   1.000
_cell.length_b   1.000
_cell.length_c   1.000
_cell.angle_alpha   90.00
_cell.angle_beta   90.00
_cell.angle_gamma   90.00
#
_symmetry.space_group_name_H-M   'P 1'
#
loop_
_entity.id
_entity.type
_entity.pdbx_description
1 polymer ?
#
loop_
_entity_poly.entity_id
_entity_poly.type
_entity_poly.pdbx_seq_one_letter_code
_entity_poly.pdbx_strand_id
1 'polypeptide(L)'
;MAKNDGQEHELNWKSLFDQKTYSKENIDAWVDSVVQKIWRPVAGGILIAIPAVYVISTFIVGKRFKTAAHIPPEAFERTMTIRGKVVSVGDSDNFRLYHTPGLGWGWFRHIPKTRKELQNQTIAVRIAGVDAPESAHFGMPAQPFSAEAKQFLTKMVLNKKVQVQLLSRDQYSRVVAMAYVRRPPFFLKKNVSLEMVKAGLASIYVAKGAQYAGILDELKKYEARAKLLRKGIWSLKNYVSPGDHKSK
;
A
#
# COMPACT_ATOMS: atom_id res chain seq x y z
N MET A 1 73.02 -1.86 -82.52
CA MET A 1 71.78 -1.34 -83.14
C MET A 1 70.66 -2.31 -82.77
N ALA A 2 69.56 -1.98 -82.11
CA ALA A 2 68.96 -0.71 -81.75
C ALA A 2 68.20 -0.86 -80.40
N LYS A 3 67.85 0.29 -79.83
CA LYS A 3 67.29 0.57 -78.50
C LYS A 3 65.81 0.16 -78.35
N ASN A 4 65.40 0.13 -77.07
CA ASN A 4 64.11 0.57 -76.53
C ASN A 4 62.90 -0.38 -76.74
N ASP A 5 61.98 -0.57 -75.79
CA ASP A 5 61.68 0.15 -74.55
C ASP A 5 61.15 -0.82 -73.49
N GLY A 6 61.71 -0.71 -72.28
CA GLY A 6 61.09 -1.24 -71.08
C GLY A 6 59.96 -0.32 -70.64
N GLN A 7 58.76 -0.88 -70.50
CA GLN A 7 57.74 -0.32 -69.62
C GLN A 7 57.35 -1.39 -68.61
N GLU A 8 57.99 -1.30 -67.46
CA GLU A 8 57.55 -1.89 -66.20
C GLU A 8 56.13 -1.36 -65.90
N HIS A 9 55.14 -2.24 -65.99
CA HIS A 9 53.90 -2.07 -65.24
C HIS A 9 54.18 -2.46 -63.78
N GLU A 10 54.99 -1.66 -63.08
CA GLU A 10 54.91 -1.59 -61.63
C GLU A 10 53.58 -0.94 -61.29
N LEU A 11 52.54 -1.77 -61.17
CA LEU A 11 51.31 -1.39 -60.51
C LEU A 11 51.71 -0.93 -59.11
N ASN A 12 51.57 0.38 -58.91
CA ASN A 12 51.97 1.15 -57.76
C ASN A 12 51.29 0.62 -56.49
N TRP A 13 51.88 -0.37 -55.81
CA TRP A 13 51.41 -0.83 -54.50
C TRP A 13 51.45 0.28 -53.44
N LYS A 14 52.21 1.38 -53.67
CA LYS A 14 52.17 2.55 -52.79
C LYS A 14 50.89 3.38 -52.93
N SER A 15 50.17 3.31 -54.06
CA SER A 15 48.85 3.98 -54.19
C SER A 15 47.71 3.18 -53.55
N LEU A 16 47.95 1.91 -53.19
CA LEU A 16 47.02 1.12 -52.37
C LEU A 16 47.26 1.32 -50.86
N PHE A 17 48.45 1.81 -50.47
CA PHE A 17 48.79 2.14 -49.09
C PHE A 17 48.56 3.60 -48.70
N ASP A 18 47.96 4.42 -49.58
CA ASP A 18 47.35 5.71 -49.20
C ASP A 18 45.93 5.55 -48.62
N GLN A 19 45.52 4.32 -48.30
CA GLN A 19 44.37 4.03 -47.43
C GLN A 19 44.67 4.21 -45.93
N LYS A 20 45.92 4.55 -45.56
CA LYS A 20 46.30 4.79 -44.16
C LYS A 20 45.89 6.17 -43.64
N THR A 21 45.23 6.96 -44.49
CA THR A 21 44.68 8.29 -44.22
C THR A 21 43.18 8.32 -44.60
N TYR A 22 42.40 7.34 -44.14
CA TYR A 22 41.18 7.73 -43.42
C TYR A 22 41.64 8.66 -42.29
N SER A 23 41.82 9.95 -42.61
CA SER A 23 42.63 10.85 -41.81
C SER A 23 42.01 10.94 -40.43
N LYS A 24 42.87 11.05 -39.41
CA LYS A 24 42.44 11.19 -38.02
C LYS A 24 41.34 12.24 -37.85
N GLU A 25 41.39 13.32 -38.64
CA GLU A 25 40.36 14.36 -38.70
C GLU A 25 39.00 13.88 -39.23
N ASN A 26 38.95 13.00 -40.23
CA ASN A 26 37.69 12.43 -40.73
C ASN A 26 37.05 11.49 -39.70
N ILE A 27 37.87 10.75 -38.95
CA ILE A 27 37.42 9.90 -37.85
C ILE A 27 36.92 10.79 -36.70
N ASP A 28 37.68 11.82 -36.32
CA ASP A 28 37.33 12.76 -35.26
C ASP A 28 36.02 13.53 -35.60
N ALA A 29 35.85 13.99 -36.85
CA ALA A 29 34.64 14.66 -37.31
C ALA A 29 33.42 13.72 -37.34
N TRP A 30 33.60 12.45 -37.71
CA TRP A 30 32.55 11.44 -37.63
C TRP A 30 32.16 11.17 -36.16
N VAL A 31 33.15 10.99 -35.28
CA VAL A 31 32.95 10.81 -33.83
C VAL A 31 32.20 12.01 -33.24
N ASP A 32 32.62 13.24 -33.54
CA ASP A 32 31.97 14.46 -33.06
C ASP A 32 30.52 14.58 -33.54
N SER A 33 30.24 14.23 -34.80
CA SER A 33 28.87 14.20 -35.34
C SER A 33 28.01 13.16 -34.60
N VAL A 34 28.55 11.97 -34.33
CA VAL A 34 27.85 10.93 -33.54
C VAL A 34 27.60 11.41 -32.10
N VAL A 35 28.57 12.06 -31.48
CA VAL A 35 28.42 12.61 -30.13
C VAL A 35 27.37 13.71 -30.10
N GLN A 36 27.41 14.65 -31.04
CA GLN A 36 26.49 15.80 -31.06
C GLN A 36 25.06 15.42 -31.44
N LYS A 37 24.87 14.59 -32.47
CA LYS A 37 23.54 14.27 -32.99
C LYS A 37 22.84 13.16 -32.21
N ILE A 38 23.60 12.26 -31.59
CA ILE A 38 23.05 11.06 -30.94
C ILE A 38 23.30 11.11 -29.44
N TRP A 39 24.57 11.13 -29.00
CA TRP A 39 24.86 10.98 -27.57
C TRP A 39 24.43 12.17 -26.71
N ARG A 40 24.60 13.42 -27.17
CA ARG A 40 24.21 14.61 -26.39
C ARG A 40 22.70 14.70 -26.14
N PRO A 41 21.82 14.55 -27.15
CA PRO A 41 20.37 14.50 -26.94
C PRO A 41 19.94 13.30 -26.08
N VAL A 42 20.54 12.13 -26.30
CA VAL A 42 20.25 10.93 -25.50
C VAL A 42 20.67 11.12 -24.04
N ALA A 43 21.88 11.61 -23.78
CA ALA A 43 22.38 11.88 -22.44
C ALA A 43 21.54 12.97 -21.74
N GLY A 44 21.19 14.06 -22.45
CA GLY A 44 20.28 15.08 -21.93
C GLY A 44 18.89 14.52 -21.59
N GLY A 45 18.34 13.67 -22.47
CA GLY A 45 17.08 12.97 -22.22
C GLY A 45 17.15 12.04 -21.00
N ILE A 46 18.23 11.28 -20.86
CA ILE A 46 18.47 10.39 -19.71
C ILE A 46 18.60 11.19 -18.40
N LEU A 47 19.34 12.31 -18.43
CA LEU A 47 19.54 13.18 -17.27
C LEU A 47 18.24 13.80 -16.75
N ILE A 48 17.24 14.00 -17.61
CA ILE A 48 15.90 14.48 -17.20
C ILE A 48 15.00 13.30 -16.83
N ALA A 49 15.00 12.24 -17.63
CA ALA A 49 14.09 11.11 -17.48
C ALA A 49 14.35 10.30 -16.21
N ILE A 50 15.61 10.02 -15.87
CA ILE A 50 15.93 9.20 -14.69
C ILE A 50 15.46 9.88 -13.39
N PRO A 51 15.79 11.16 -13.12
CA PRO A 51 15.27 11.86 -11.95
C PRO A 51 13.75 11.98 -11.97
N ALA A 52 13.14 12.26 -13.13
CA ALA A 52 11.69 12.33 -13.26
C ALA A 52 11.02 10.99 -12.90
N VAL A 53 11.54 9.87 -13.42
CA VAL A 53 11.05 8.51 -13.09
C VAL A 53 11.25 8.20 -11.61
N TYR A 54 12.39 8.56 -11.03
CA TYR A 54 12.64 8.39 -9.60
C TYR A 54 11.64 9.19 -8.74
N VAL A 55 11.39 10.45 -9.07
CA VAL A 55 10.41 11.30 -8.38
C VAL A 55 8.99 10.74 -8.54
N ILE A 56 8.59 10.38 -9.76
CA ILE A 56 7.26 9.79 -10.04
C ILE A 56 7.08 8.48 -9.27
N SER A 57 8.05 7.58 -9.34
CA SER A 57 7.98 6.28 -8.67
C SER A 57 7.94 6.40 -7.14
N THR A 58 8.71 7.34 -6.58
CA THR A 58 8.82 7.52 -5.13
C THR A 58 7.63 8.27 -4.55
N PHE A 59 7.24 9.39 -5.15
CA PHE A 59 6.26 10.31 -4.57
C PHE A 59 4.84 10.15 -5.14
N ILE A 60 4.70 9.70 -6.40
CA ILE A 60 3.39 9.60 -7.06
C ILE A 60 2.84 8.16 -7.01
N VAL A 61 3.70 7.18 -7.31
CA VAL A 61 3.33 5.75 -7.28
C VAL A 61 3.42 5.20 -5.86
N GLY A 62 4.51 5.50 -5.15
CA GLY A 62 4.76 5.02 -3.79
C GLY A 62 5.04 3.52 -3.69
N LYS A 63 5.69 3.11 -2.59
CA LYS A 63 6.05 1.72 -2.31
C LYS A 63 4.87 0.94 -1.71
N ARG A 64 4.55 -0.23 -2.26
CA ARG A 64 3.47 -1.09 -1.75
C ARG A 64 3.96 -2.08 -0.69
N PHE A 65 3.39 -2.02 0.51
CA PHE A 65 3.47 -3.08 1.51
C PHE A 65 2.50 -4.23 1.20
N LYS A 66 3.04 -5.45 1.02
CA LYS A 66 2.23 -6.65 0.71
C LYS A 66 1.53 -7.21 1.94
N THR A 67 2.24 -7.26 3.06
CA THR A 67 1.75 -7.78 4.35
C THR A 67 2.20 -6.85 5.48
N ALA A 68 1.69 -7.08 6.70
CA ALA A 68 2.13 -6.33 7.88
C ALA A 68 3.66 -6.39 8.05
N ALA A 69 4.27 -7.56 7.80
CA ALA A 69 5.71 -7.78 7.90
C ALA A 69 6.57 -6.80 7.08
N HIS A 70 6.07 -6.36 5.93
CA HIS A 70 6.79 -5.45 5.02
C HIS A 70 6.73 -3.98 5.46
N ILE A 71 5.92 -3.66 6.47
CA ILE A 71 5.83 -2.30 7.01
C ILE A 71 7.02 -2.08 7.95
N PRO A 72 7.84 -1.06 7.71
CA PRO A 72 9.02 -0.79 8.54
C PRO A 72 8.60 -0.28 9.94
N PRO A 73 9.34 -0.61 11.02
CA PRO A 73 9.01 -0.18 12.39
C PRO A 73 8.81 1.33 12.54
N GLU A 74 9.62 2.12 11.83
CA GLU A 74 9.58 3.59 11.84
C GLU A 74 8.24 4.14 11.35
N ALA A 75 7.52 3.39 10.51
CA ALA A 75 6.18 3.77 10.07
C ALA A 75 5.16 3.70 11.22
N PHE A 76 5.34 2.83 12.20
CA PHE A 76 4.49 2.77 13.39
C PHE A 76 4.87 3.87 14.39
N GLU A 77 6.16 4.10 14.61
CA GLU A 77 6.65 5.18 15.49
C GLU A 77 6.17 6.57 15.04
N ARG A 78 6.15 6.80 13.73
CA ARG A 78 5.65 8.06 13.14
C ARG A 78 4.13 8.10 12.99
N THR A 79 3.42 7.07 13.44
CA THR A 79 1.96 6.90 13.23
C THR A 79 1.53 7.10 11.78
N MET A 80 2.34 6.58 10.84
CA MET A 80 2.15 6.78 9.42
C MET A 80 0.77 6.30 8.98
N THR A 81 0.17 7.05 8.07
CA THR A 81 -1.09 6.67 7.46
C THR A 81 -0.85 5.97 6.12
N ILE A 82 -1.44 4.78 5.96
CA ILE A 82 -1.51 4.07 4.68
C ILE A 82 -2.94 4.02 4.13
N ARG A 83 -3.08 3.77 2.82
CA ARG A 83 -4.39 3.68 2.16
C ARG A 83 -4.50 2.36 1.40
N GLY A 84 -5.69 1.78 1.40
CA GLY A 84 -5.92 0.52 0.70
C GLY A 84 -7.38 0.28 0.40
N LYS A 85 -7.65 -0.75 -0.40
CA LYS A 85 -8.99 -1.30 -0.59
C LYS A 85 -9.17 -2.47 0.35
N VAL A 86 -10.28 -2.51 1.09
CA VAL A 86 -10.61 -3.69 1.90
C VAL A 86 -11.15 -4.78 1.01
N VAL A 87 -10.52 -5.95 1.07
CA VAL A 87 -10.82 -7.10 0.20
C VAL A 87 -11.59 -8.20 0.92
N SER A 88 -11.48 -8.29 2.25
CA SER A 88 -12.27 -9.22 3.05
C SER A 88 -12.42 -8.75 4.49
N VAL A 89 -13.50 -9.20 5.14
CA VAL A 89 -13.78 -8.99 6.56
C VAL A 89 -14.00 -10.37 7.17
N GLY A 90 -13.04 -10.81 7.98
CA GLY A 90 -13.06 -12.14 8.57
C GLY A 90 -13.87 -12.19 9.86
N ASP A 91 -13.81 -11.11 10.64
CA ASP A 91 -14.35 -11.03 11.99
C ASP A 91 -15.01 -9.68 12.26
N SER A 92 -15.56 -9.50 13.46
CA SER A 92 -16.30 -8.31 13.87
C SER A 92 -15.42 -7.09 14.13
N ASP A 93 -14.11 -7.23 14.41
CA ASP A 93 -13.15 -6.15 14.65
C ASP A 93 -11.92 -6.16 13.70
N ASN A 94 -11.89 -7.09 12.72
CA ASN A 94 -10.73 -7.36 11.87
C ASN A 94 -11.08 -7.37 10.37
N PHE A 95 -10.19 -6.82 9.53
CA PHE A 95 -10.32 -6.88 8.08
C PHE A 95 -8.98 -7.02 7.35
N ARG A 96 -9.01 -7.41 6.07
CA ARG A 96 -7.84 -7.51 5.19
C ARG A 96 -7.79 -6.33 4.23
N LEU A 97 -6.70 -5.57 4.30
CA LEU A 97 -6.44 -4.42 3.46
C LEU A 97 -5.47 -4.78 2.34
N TYR A 98 -5.84 -4.55 1.09
CA TYR A 98 -4.91 -4.51 -0.02
C TYR A 98 -4.35 -3.09 -0.14
N HIS A 99 -3.07 -2.91 0.17
CA HIS A 99 -2.44 -1.59 0.16
C HIS A 99 -2.33 -1.03 -1.27
N THR A 100 -2.81 0.20 -1.44
CA THR A 100 -2.89 0.90 -2.73
C THR A 100 -2.22 2.28 -2.61
N PRO A 101 -0.88 2.35 -2.57
CA PRO A 101 -0.15 3.62 -2.49
C PRO A 101 -0.29 4.41 -3.79
N GLY A 102 -0.29 5.74 -3.71
CA GLY A 102 -0.33 6.58 -4.90
C GLY A 102 -1.65 6.56 -5.66
N LEU A 103 -1.59 6.87 -6.95
CA LEU A 103 -2.74 7.04 -7.84
C LEU A 103 -2.92 5.87 -8.83
N GLY A 104 -4.08 5.81 -9.49
CA GLY A 104 -4.34 4.87 -10.59
C GLY A 104 -4.95 3.51 -10.24
N TRP A 105 -5.10 3.21 -8.95
CA TRP A 105 -5.72 1.97 -8.48
C TRP A 105 -7.21 1.91 -8.83
N GLY A 106 -7.56 0.92 -9.65
CA GLY A 106 -8.89 0.71 -10.20
C GLY A 106 -9.09 1.24 -11.62
N TRP A 107 -8.13 1.97 -12.19
CA TRP A 107 -8.20 2.49 -13.56
C TRP A 107 -7.16 1.81 -14.46
N PHE A 108 -5.88 1.99 -14.16
CA PHE A 108 -4.76 1.35 -14.87
C PHE A 108 -3.93 0.43 -13.98
N ARG A 109 -4.10 0.50 -12.64
CA ARG A 109 -3.50 -0.45 -11.69
C ARG A 109 -4.57 -1.40 -11.19
N HIS A 110 -4.39 -2.68 -11.49
CA HIS A 110 -5.34 -3.73 -11.14
C HIS A 110 -5.31 -4.06 -9.64
N ILE A 111 -6.49 -4.28 -9.05
CA ILE A 111 -6.64 -4.83 -7.70
C ILE A 111 -7.14 -6.26 -7.85
N PRO A 112 -6.34 -7.28 -7.46
CA PRO A 112 -6.74 -8.68 -7.56
C PRO A 112 -8.06 -8.94 -6.82
N LYS A 113 -8.85 -9.86 -7.35
CA LYS A 113 -10.16 -10.23 -6.77
C LYS A 113 -10.18 -11.67 -6.25
N THR A 114 -9.32 -12.54 -6.78
CA THR A 114 -9.36 -13.96 -6.43
C THR A 114 -8.63 -14.20 -5.09
N ARG A 115 -9.09 -15.20 -4.34
CA ARG A 115 -8.46 -15.58 -3.06
C ARG A 115 -7.00 -15.99 -3.25
N LYS A 116 -6.68 -16.68 -4.34
CA LYS A 116 -5.32 -17.15 -4.67
C LYS A 116 -4.35 -15.98 -4.88
N GLU A 117 -4.75 -14.97 -5.64
CA GLU A 117 -3.93 -13.78 -5.88
C GLU A 117 -3.77 -12.91 -4.63
N LEU A 118 -4.77 -12.90 -3.75
CA LEU A 118 -4.75 -12.11 -2.51
C LEU A 118 -3.94 -12.76 -1.37
N GLN A 119 -3.55 -14.03 -1.53
CA GLN A 119 -2.73 -14.74 -0.55
C GLN A 119 -1.37 -14.06 -0.40
N ASN A 120 -0.98 -13.74 0.83
CA ASN A 120 0.26 -13.01 1.14
C ASN A 120 0.39 -11.64 0.43
N GLN A 121 -0.72 -11.08 -0.05
CA GLN A 121 -0.81 -9.77 -0.70
C GLN A 121 -1.70 -8.79 0.06
N THR A 122 -2.06 -9.12 1.31
CA THR A 122 -2.93 -8.31 2.14
C THR A 122 -2.35 -8.09 3.54
N ILE A 123 -2.62 -6.92 4.09
CA ILE A 123 -2.31 -6.53 5.46
C ILE A 123 -3.53 -6.87 6.31
N ALA A 124 -3.32 -7.67 7.37
CA ALA A 124 -4.35 -7.87 8.38
C ALA A 124 -4.41 -6.64 9.29
N VAL A 125 -5.59 -6.04 9.44
CA VAL A 125 -5.81 -4.87 10.27
C VAL A 125 -6.79 -5.22 11.37
N ARG A 126 -6.37 -5.03 12.62
CA ARG A 126 -7.22 -5.01 13.81
C ARG A 126 -7.57 -3.56 14.13
N ILE A 127 -8.86 -3.31 14.31
CA ILE A 127 -9.35 -1.97 14.62
C ILE A 127 -8.92 -1.61 16.05
N ALA A 128 -8.30 -0.45 16.22
CA ALA A 128 -7.81 0.00 17.52
C ALA A 128 -8.91 0.61 18.40
N GLY A 129 -8.72 0.49 19.71
CA GLY A 129 -9.53 1.15 20.75
C GLY A 129 -10.87 0.50 21.08
N VAL A 130 -11.28 -0.53 20.32
CA VAL A 130 -12.56 -1.21 20.50
C VAL A 130 -12.40 -2.71 20.38
N ASP A 131 -13.31 -3.45 21.03
CA ASP A 131 -13.43 -4.90 20.93
C ASP A 131 -14.89 -5.22 20.61
N ALA A 132 -15.11 -6.08 19.62
CA ALA A 132 -16.45 -6.47 19.18
C ALA A 132 -16.79 -7.86 19.70
N PRO A 133 -18.09 -8.24 19.75
CA PRO A 133 -18.47 -9.56 20.23
C PRO A 133 -17.83 -10.67 19.39
N GLU A 134 -17.33 -11.70 20.07
CA GLU A 134 -16.62 -12.82 19.46
C GLU A 134 -17.56 -13.70 18.64
N SER A 135 -17.13 -14.02 17.43
CA SER A 135 -17.78 -15.04 16.60
C SER A 135 -17.55 -16.44 17.19
N ALA A 136 -18.41 -17.41 16.83
CA ALA A 136 -18.19 -18.80 17.24
C ALA A 136 -16.83 -19.31 16.76
N HIS A 137 -16.07 -19.95 17.66
CA HIS A 137 -14.74 -20.44 17.37
C HIS A 137 -14.39 -21.68 18.19
N PHE A 138 -13.91 -22.75 17.53
CA PHE A 138 -13.41 -23.98 18.15
C PHE A 138 -14.24 -24.49 19.35
N GLY A 139 -15.53 -24.77 19.14
CA GLY A 139 -16.42 -25.28 20.19
C GLY A 139 -16.96 -24.24 21.16
N MET A 140 -16.45 -23.00 21.13
CA MET A 140 -17.02 -21.89 21.89
C MET A 140 -18.22 -21.28 21.14
N PRO A 141 -19.35 -21.06 21.83
CA PRO A 141 -20.51 -20.41 21.22
C PRO A 141 -20.20 -18.96 20.84
N ALA A 142 -20.90 -18.46 19.82
CA ALA A 142 -20.81 -17.06 19.44
C ALA A 142 -21.40 -16.18 20.54
N GLN A 143 -20.79 -15.02 20.79
CA GLN A 143 -21.41 -14.00 21.62
C GLN A 143 -22.62 -13.38 20.91
N PRO A 144 -23.66 -12.94 21.65
CA PRO A 144 -24.75 -12.18 21.08
C PRO A 144 -24.23 -10.92 20.35
N PHE A 145 -24.86 -10.55 19.25
CA PHE A 145 -24.47 -9.44 18.37
C PHE A 145 -23.16 -9.60 17.56
N SER A 146 -22.48 -10.75 17.63
CA SER A 146 -21.25 -10.99 16.85
C SER A 146 -21.50 -10.96 15.34
N ALA A 147 -22.59 -11.57 14.86
CA ALA A 147 -22.97 -11.57 13.45
C ALA A 147 -23.33 -10.17 12.96
N GLU A 148 -24.09 -9.42 13.75
CA GLU A 148 -24.53 -8.04 13.48
C GLU A 148 -23.33 -7.09 13.46
N ALA A 149 -22.39 -7.24 14.39
CA ALA A 149 -21.15 -6.46 14.43
C ALA A 149 -20.30 -6.73 13.18
N LYS A 150 -20.11 -7.99 12.80
CA LYS A 150 -19.41 -8.37 11.56
C LYS A 150 -20.11 -7.84 10.31
N GLN A 151 -21.45 -7.92 10.25
CA GLN A 151 -22.22 -7.41 9.12
C GLN A 151 -22.13 -5.89 9.02
N PHE A 152 -22.18 -5.17 10.15
CA PHE A 152 -22.00 -3.73 10.23
C PHE A 152 -20.61 -3.31 9.73
N LEU A 153 -19.55 -3.96 10.24
CA LEU A 153 -18.19 -3.71 9.79
C LEU A 153 -18.05 -3.98 8.29
N THR A 154 -18.54 -5.13 7.82
CA THR A 154 -18.55 -5.51 6.41
C THR A 154 -19.21 -4.44 5.55
N LYS A 155 -20.42 -4.00 5.89
CA LYS A 155 -21.13 -2.93 5.18
C LYS A 155 -20.34 -1.63 5.21
N MET A 156 -19.63 -1.34 6.32
CA MET A 156 -18.89 -0.10 6.46
C MET A 156 -17.62 -0.08 5.61
N VAL A 157 -16.85 -1.16 5.55
CA VAL A 157 -15.48 -1.16 5.00
C VAL A 157 -15.28 -2.00 3.73
N LEU A 158 -16.04 -3.09 3.52
CA LEU A 158 -15.79 -4.02 2.43
C LEU A 158 -15.87 -3.32 1.06
N ASN A 159 -14.93 -3.64 0.17
CA ASN A 159 -14.80 -3.07 -1.17
C ASN A 159 -14.59 -1.54 -1.21
N LYS A 160 -14.36 -0.89 -0.08
CA LYS A 160 -14.15 0.56 0.01
C LYS A 160 -12.68 0.89 0.19
N LYS A 161 -12.33 2.12 -0.19
CA LYS A 161 -11.02 2.71 0.11
C LYS A 161 -11.01 3.14 1.57
N VAL A 162 -10.10 2.57 2.34
CA VAL A 162 -9.91 2.83 3.77
C VAL A 162 -8.53 3.40 3.99
N GLN A 163 -8.49 4.44 4.82
CA GLN A 163 -7.26 5.02 5.34
C GLN A 163 -7.00 4.43 6.71
N VAL A 164 -5.79 3.92 6.94
CA VAL A 164 -5.41 3.21 8.16
C VAL A 164 -4.21 3.94 8.77
N GLN A 165 -4.37 4.47 9.98
CA GLN A 165 -3.30 5.08 10.77
C GLN A 165 -2.62 3.99 11.59
N LEU A 166 -1.36 3.71 11.29
CA LEU A 166 -0.58 2.66 11.92
C LEU A 166 -0.26 3.03 13.37
N LEU A 167 -0.48 2.09 14.28
CA LEU A 167 -0.27 2.31 15.72
C LEU A 167 0.70 1.29 16.29
N SER A 168 0.45 0.00 16.08
CA SER A 168 1.39 -1.06 16.44
C SER A 168 1.18 -2.32 15.61
N ARG A 169 2.03 -3.31 15.86
CA ARG A 169 1.86 -4.68 15.38
C ARG A 169 1.59 -5.59 16.56
N ASP A 170 0.59 -6.47 16.44
CA ASP A 170 0.29 -7.45 17.47
C ASP A 170 1.05 -8.77 17.27
N GLN A 171 0.94 -9.66 18.27
CA GLN A 171 1.57 -10.98 18.26
C GLN A 171 1.14 -11.89 17.11
N TYR A 172 -0.04 -11.64 16.51
CA TYR A 172 -0.57 -12.40 15.38
C TYR A 172 -0.16 -11.79 14.03
N SER A 173 0.83 -10.89 14.03
CA SER A 173 1.27 -10.16 12.83
C SER A 173 0.15 -9.34 12.17
N ARG A 174 -0.83 -8.87 12.95
CA ARG A 174 -1.82 -7.90 12.50
C ARG A 174 -1.34 -6.50 12.84
N VAL A 175 -1.71 -5.55 12.00
CA VAL A 175 -1.55 -4.13 12.28
C VAL A 175 -2.71 -3.70 13.18
N VAL A 176 -2.40 -3.21 14.37
CA VAL A 176 -3.36 -2.45 15.19
C VAL A 176 -3.39 -1.03 14.64
N ALA A 177 -4.56 -0.53 14.30
CA ALA A 177 -4.68 0.78 13.66
C ALA A 177 -6.06 1.42 13.78
N MET A 178 -6.09 2.75 13.69
CA MET A 178 -7.34 3.48 13.45
C MET A 178 -7.69 3.45 11.98
N ALA A 179 -8.88 2.92 11.67
CA ALA A 179 -9.39 2.84 10.32
C ALA A 179 -10.40 3.96 10.05
N TYR A 180 -10.33 4.54 8.85
CA TYR A 180 -11.19 5.63 8.43
C TYR A 180 -11.72 5.41 7.02
N VAL A 181 -13.04 5.52 6.89
CA VAL A 181 -13.74 5.42 5.60
C VAL A 181 -14.14 6.82 5.15
N ARG A 182 -13.86 7.16 3.90
CA ARG A 182 -14.44 8.34 3.24
C ARG A 182 -15.71 7.94 2.51
N ARG A 183 -16.81 8.65 2.74
CA ARG A 183 -18.05 8.44 1.98
C ARG A 183 -18.29 9.60 1.00
N PRO A 184 -18.53 9.32 -0.28
CA PRO A 184 -19.07 10.34 -1.19
C PRO A 184 -20.51 10.72 -0.77
N PRO A 185 -21.02 11.91 -1.15
CA PRO A 185 -20.38 12.92 -2.00
C PRO A 185 -19.48 13.90 -1.23
N PHE A 186 -19.69 14.09 0.08
CA PHE A 186 -19.00 15.12 0.87
C PHE A 186 -17.61 14.70 1.41
N PHE A 187 -17.13 13.51 1.06
CA PHE A 187 -15.83 12.93 1.47
C PHE A 187 -15.54 12.98 2.98
N LEU A 188 -16.58 13.08 3.82
CA LEU A 188 -16.46 13.09 5.26
C LEU A 188 -15.77 11.80 5.73
N LYS A 189 -14.73 11.99 6.54
CA LYS A 189 -13.91 10.92 7.09
C LYS A 189 -14.59 10.39 8.36
N LYS A 190 -15.06 9.14 8.32
CA LYS A 190 -15.65 8.46 9.48
C LYS A 190 -14.65 7.47 10.08
N ASN A 191 -14.39 7.56 11.38
CA ASN A 191 -13.60 6.57 12.12
C ASN A 191 -14.43 5.29 12.33
N VAL A 192 -13.88 4.13 12.00
CA VAL A 192 -14.58 2.85 12.08
C VAL A 192 -14.86 2.46 13.54
N SER A 193 -13.88 2.56 14.43
CA SER A 193 -14.02 2.26 15.86
C SER A 193 -15.17 3.06 16.48
N LEU A 194 -15.21 4.36 16.17
CA LEU A 194 -16.23 5.27 16.67
C LEU A 194 -17.64 4.91 16.19
N GLU A 195 -17.79 4.57 14.91
CA GLU A 195 -19.10 4.20 14.35
C GLU A 195 -19.59 2.85 14.89
N MET A 196 -18.69 1.91 15.21
CA MET A 196 -19.04 0.65 15.87
C MET A 196 -19.54 0.87 17.31
N VAL A 197 -18.87 1.73 18.08
CA VAL A 197 -19.32 2.09 19.45
C VAL A 197 -20.66 2.81 19.42
N LYS A 198 -20.85 3.77 18.50
CA LYS A 198 -22.14 4.48 18.32
C LYS A 198 -23.30 3.54 18.01
N ALA A 199 -23.03 2.46 17.29
CA ALA A 199 -24.02 1.43 16.97
C ALA A 199 -24.29 0.47 18.14
N GLY A 200 -23.47 0.50 19.20
CA GLY A 200 -23.52 -0.47 20.29
C GLY A 200 -23.07 -1.87 19.85
N LEU A 201 -22.21 -1.95 18.83
CA LEU A 201 -21.71 -3.22 18.28
C LEU A 201 -20.24 -3.48 18.63
N ALA A 202 -19.65 -2.61 19.44
CA ALA A 202 -18.34 -2.79 20.06
C ALA A 202 -18.29 -2.04 21.39
N SER A 203 -17.48 -2.56 22.30
CA SER A 203 -17.11 -1.95 23.59
C SER A 203 -15.70 -1.37 23.52
N ILE A 204 -15.37 -0.43 24.40
CA ILE A 204 -14.00 0.09 24.50
C ILE A 204 -13.06 -1.02 24.99
N TYR A 205 -11.92 -1.20 24.32
CA TYR A 205 -10.91 -2.19 24.70
C TYR A 205 -9.95 -1.62 25.75
N VAL A 206 -10.00 -2.12 27.00
CA VAL A 206 -9.31 -1.51 28.17
C VAL A 206 -8.01 -2.22 28.57
N ALA A 207 -7.59 -3.28 27.88
CA ALA A 207 -6.42 -4.06 28.30
C ALA A 207 -5.08 -3.31 28.19
N LYS A 208 -4.04 -3.85 28.83
CA LYS A 208 -2.67 -3.30 28.78
C LYS A 208 -2.19 -3.20 27.32
N GLY A 209 -1.75 -2.02 26.92
CA GLY A 209 -1.30 -1.74 25.55
C GLY A 209 -2.42 -1.32 24.59
N ALA A 210 -3.63 -1.07 25.08
CA ALA A 210 -4.70 -0.48 24.28
C ALA A 210 -4.29 0.89 23.70
N GLN A 211 -4.60 1.11 22.43
CA GLN A 211 -4.26 2.33 21.72
C GLN A 211 -5.50 3.00 21.16
N TYR A 212 -5.61 4.31 21.39
CA TYR A 212 -6.80 5.10 21.05
C TYR A 212 -6.51 6.28 20.13
N ALA A 213 -5.26 6.55 19.74
CA ALA A 213 -4.89 7.66 18.85
C ALA A 213 -5.57 9.01 19.20
N GLY A 214 -5.72 9.31 20.50
CA GLY A 214 -6.34 10.55 21.00
C GLY A 214 -7.88 10.60 21.00
N ILE A 215 -8.59 9.53 20.60
CA ILE A 215 -10.07 9.53 20.53
C ILE A 215 -10.78 8.85 21.72
N LEU A 216 -10.07 8.60 22.82
CA LEU A 216 -10.61 7.87 23.98
C LEU A 216 -11.84 8.54 24.58
N ASP A 217 -11.82 9.86 24.77
CA ASP A 217 -12.93 10.59 25.38
C ASP A 217 -14.17 10.59 24.47
N GLU A 218 -13.95 10.65 23.16
CA GLU A 218 -15.03 10.54 22.17
C GLU A 218 -15.66 9.14 22.22
N LEU A 219 -14.84 8.09 22.30
CA LEU A 219 -15.31 6.71 22.46
C LEU A 219 -16.13 6.56 23.74
N LYS A 220 -15.64 7.05 24.90
CA LYS A 220 -16.35 7.01 26.19
C LYS A 220 -17.70 7.71 26.10
N LYS A 221 -17.76 8.89 25.49
CA LYS A 221 -18.99 9.65 25.30
C LYS A 221 -20.03 8.88 24.49
N TYR A 222 -19.62 8.29 23.36
CA TYR A 222 -20.56 7.54 22.52
C TYR A 222 -20.94 6.18 23.12
N GLU A 223 -20.04 5.54 23.85
CA GLU A 223 -20.35 4.31 24.57
C GLU A 223 -21.40 4.58 25.67
N ALA A 224 -21.22 5.64 26.47
CA ALA A 224 -22.21 6.05 27.47
C ALA A 224 -23.59 6.32 26.84
N ARG A 225 -23.62 6.96 25.67
CA ARG A 225 -24.87 7.18 24.93
C ARG A 225 -25.47 5.88 24.40
N ALA A 226 -24.66 4.95 23.91
CA ALA A 226 -25.13 3.65 23.43
C ALA A 226 -25.68 2.78 24.58
N LYS A 227 -25.06 2.86 25.76
CA LYS A 227 -25.54 2.27 27.02
C LYS A 227 -26.88 2.85 27.45
N LEU A 228 -27.00 4.17 27.50
CA LEU A 228 -28.25 4.87 27.85
C LEU A 228 -29.41 4.47 26.93
N LEU A 229 -29.13 4.34 25.63
CA LEU A 229 -30.12 3.96 24.62
C LEU A 229 -30.27 2.45 24.45
N ARG A 230 -29.61 1.63 25.29
CA ARG A 230 -29.63 0.16 25.24
C ARG A 230 -29.43 -0.40 23.81
N LYS A 231 -28.43 0.11 23.09
CA LYS A 231 -28.15 -0.32 21.71
C LYS A 231 -27.29 -1.57 21.66
N GLY A 232 -27.63 -2.50 20.76
CA GLY A 232 -26.81 -3.67 20.44
C GLY A 232 -26.44 -4.46 21.70
N ILE A 233 -25.14 -4.65 21.94
CA ILE A 233 -24.61 -5.37 23.12
C ILE A 233 -25.12 -4.79 24.45
N TRP A 234 -25.44 -3.49 24.49
CA TRP A 234 -25.95 -2.81 25.69
C TRP A 234 -27.45 -3.04 25.96
N SER A 235 -28.14 -3.77 25.07
CA SER A 235 -29.51 -4.26 25.32
C SER A 235 -29.54 -5.55 26.13
N LEU A 236 -28.40 -6.24 26.25
CA LEU A 236 -28.29 -7.50 26.97
C LEU A 236 -28.40 -7.28 28.48
N LYS A 237 -29.14 -8.16 29.15
CA LYS A 237 -29.21 -8.16 30.64
C LYS A 237 -27.87 -8.51 31.28
N ASN A 238 -27.18 -9.52 30.73
CA ASN A 238 -25.91 -10.03 31.23
C ASN A 238 -24.84 -9.87 30.15
N TYR A 239 -24.42 -8.63 29.89
CA TYR A 239 -23.32 -8.36 28.98
C TYR A 239 -21.99 -8.89 29.57
N VAL A 240 -21.22 -9.60 28.75
CA VAL A 240 -19.89 -10.10 29.07
C VAL A 240 -18.92 -9.50 28.05
N SER A 241 -17.82 -8.91 28.51
CA SER A 241 -16.84 -8.35 27.59
C SER A 241 -16.18 -9.45 26.74
N PRO A 242 -15.72 -9.16 25.52
CA PRO A 242 -14.99 -10.14 24.71
C PRO A 242 -13.75 -10.69 25.42
N GLY A 243 -13.07 -9.85 26.21
CA GLY A 243 -11.94 -10.28 27.06
C GLY A 243 -12.35 -11.32 28.10
N ASP A 244 -13.42 -11.07 28.85
CA ASP A 244 -13.91 -11.97 29.90
C ASP A 244 -14.46 -13.28 29.32
N HIS A 245 -15.01 -13.23 28.10
CA HIS A 245 -15.49 -14.41 27.39
C HIS A 245 -14.36 -15.33 26.93
N LYS A 246 -13.19 -14.79 26.61
CA LYS A 246 -12.01 -15.57 26.23
C LYS A 246 -11.31 -16.21 27.43
N SER A 247 -11.52 -15.68 28.63
CA SER A 247 -10.93 -16.24 29.87
C SER A 247 -11.77 -17.34 30.52
N LYS A 248 -12.96 -17.65 29.98
CA LYS A 248 -13.82 -18.75 30.42
C LYS A 248 -13.53 -20.00 29.61
#